data_AF-U4LSZ4-F1
#
_entry.id   AF-U4LSZ4-F1
#
_cell.length_a   1.000
_cell.length_b   1.000
_cell.length_c   1.000
_cell.angle_alpha   90.00
_cell.angle_beta   90.00
_cell.angle_gamma   90.00
#
_symmetry.space_group_name_H-M   'P 1'
#
loop_
_entity.id
_entity.type
_entity.pdbx_description
1 polymer ?
#
loop_
_entity_poly.entity_id
_entity_poly.type
_entity_poly.pdbx_seq_one_letter_code
_entity_poly.pdbx_strand_id
1 'polypeptide(L)'
;MSHHGHSHGGQAGGFQPQPASAPPPPPEAIAIANFLKGHSDLKARTCIYQGGRKDIFKGMQFSSHILKRALRLLESPAYAKAQAKNPALPKITSRDEAVHAFAHLPRSLLALRIAKIEEEGPKSPKRVKGQWNIKVEPQQEIHDDLYYAWFYEPKTWTQTLSSVGLVIALFTIVLFPLWPPMLRLGVWYLSMGMLGLIGLFMIMSVFRLILFLVTMVALSPGIWLYPNLFEDVGFFDSFRPLWAWHKVKKPKVGKKEKAAAAPMNEKRVPRPAGPPPGPRIEEVDEE
;
A
#
# COMPACT_ATOMS: atom_id res chain seq x y z
N MET A 1 26.43 -52.88 -38.14
CA MET A 1 25.68 -52.59 -36.90
C MET A 1 25.59 -51.09 -36.74
N SER A 2 24.43 -50.56 -36.34
CA SER A 2 24.18 -49.13 -36.25
C SER A 2 24.64 -48.57 -34.90
N HIS A 3 25.35 -47.45 -34.89
CA HIS A 3 25.54 -46.66 -33.68
C HIS A 3 25.06 -45.23 -33.93
N HIS A 4 24.12 -44.77 -33.10
CA HIS A 4 23.55 -43.43 -33.20
C HIS A 4 24.53 -42.36 -32.75
N GLY A 5 24.55 -41.23 -33.46
CA GLY A 5 25.13 -40.00 -32.94
C GLY A 5 24.16 -39.32 -31.97
N HIS A 6 24.65 -38.87 -30.81
CA HIS A 6 23.95 -37.95 -29.92
C HIS A 6 24.78 -36.69 -29.70
N SER A 7 24.63 -35.73 -30.61
CA SER A 7 25.12 -34.36 -30.44
C SER A 7 24.24 -33.63 -29.43
N HIS A 8 24.63 -33.67 -28.15
CA HIS A 8 23.99 -32.84 -27.12
C HIS A 8 24.33 -31.36 -27.33
N GLY A 9 23.48 -30.68 -28.10
CA GLY A 9 23.51 -29.23 -28.27
C GLY A 9 23.20 -28.53 -26.95
N GLY A 10 24.24 -28.20 -26.19
CA GLY A 10 24.12 -27.39 -24.98
C GLY A 10 23.52 -26.04 -25.31
N GLN A 11 22.33 -25.74 -24.78
CA GLN A 11 21.63 -24.50 -25.03
C GLN A 11 22.37 -23.37 -24.30
N ALA A 12 23.30 -22.71 -25.01
CA ALA A 12 24.04 -21.57 -24.49
C ALA A 12 23.03 -20.46 -24.15
N GLY A 13 22.80 -20.24 -22.85
CA GLY A 13 21.89 -19.22 -22.36
C GLY A 13 22.37 -17.84 -22.79
N GLY A 14 21.75 -17.31 -23.86
CA GLY A 14 22.13 -16.04 -24.44
C GLY A 14 21.97 -14.92 -23.41
N PHE A 15 23.09 -14.42 -22.90
CA PHE A 15 23.14 -13.21 -22.08
C PHE A 15 22.69 -12.06 -22.97
N GLN A 16 21.38 -11.75 -22.96
CA GLN A 16 20.85 -10.58 -23.65
C GLN A 16 21.58 -9.36 -23.09
N PRO A 17 22.36 -8.61 -23.90
CA PRO A 17 23.05 -7.45 -23.40
C PRO A 17 22.00 -6.45 -22.93
N GLN A 18 22.00 -6.20 -21.62
CA GLN A 18 21.16 -5.19 -21.01
C GLN A 18 21.41 -3.88 -21.76
N PRO A 19 20.39 -3.24 -22.35
CA PRO A 19 20.59 -2.15 -23.31
C PRO A 19 21.43 -1.06 -22.65
N ALA A 20 22.54 -0.71 -23.32
CA ALA A 20 23.64 0.06 -22.73
C ALA A 20 23.10 1.23 -21.91
N SER A 21 23.49 1.28 -20.63
CA SER A 21 22.91 2.18 -19.64
C SER A 21 22.83 3.60 -20.20
N ALA A 22 21.60 4.08 -20.42
CA ALA A 22 21.37 5.38 -21.03
C ALA A 22 22.18 6.45 -20.27
N PRO A 23 22.83 7.40 -20.99
CA PRO A 23 23.68 8.39 -20.35
C PRO A 23 22.91 9.10 -19.23
N PRO A 24 23.55 9.36 -18.07
CA PRO A 24 22.84 9.86 -16.90
C PRO A 24 22.07 11.14 -17.26
N PRO A 25 20.77 11.21 -16.93
CA PRO A 25 19.90 12.27 -17.42
C PRO A 25 20.43 13.64 -16.95
N PRO A 26 20.34 14.69 -17.77
CA PRO A 26 20.98 15.97 -17.47
C PRO A 26 20.44 16.56 -16.15
N PRO A 27 21.28 17.26 -15.37
CA PRO A 27 20.92 17.73 -14.03
C PRO A 27 19.70 18.64 -14.03
N GLU A 28 19.48 19.38 -15.11
CA GLU A 28 18.29 20.21 -15.34
C GLU A 28 17.00 19.39 -15.38
N ALA A 29 16.99 18.31 -16.17
CA ALA A 29 15.84 17.41 -16.26
C ALA A 29 15.56 16.72 -14.93
N ILE A 30 16.61 16.31 -14.20
CA ILE A 30 16.49 15.75 -12.84
C ILE A 30 15.90 16.80 -11.87
N ALA A 31 16.35 18.05 -11.92
CA ALA A 31 15.87 19.12 -11.06
C ALA A 31 14.38 19.44 -11.33
N ILE A 32 13.98 19.54 -12.59
CA ILE A 32 12.58 19.73 -13.02
C ILE A 32 11.74 18.53 -12.57
N ALA A 33 12.22 17.29 -12.76
CA ALA A 33 11.51 16.08 -12.36
C ALA A 33 11.27 16.01 -10.84
N ASN A 34 12.27 16.37 -10.02
CA ASN A 34 12.11 16.45 -8.56
C ASN A 34 11.10 17.53 -8.15
N PHE A 35 11.18 18.73 -8.74
CA PHE A 35 10.26 19.82 -8.42
C PHE A 35 8.80 19.46 -8.76
N LEU A 36 8.55 18.93 -9.96
CA LEU A 36 7.21 18.56 -10.40
C LEU A 36 6.64 17.35 -9.64
N LYS A 37 7.45 16.33 -9.35
CA LYS A 37 7.00 15.13 -8.60
C LYS A 37 6.80 15.39 -7.10
N GLY A 38 7.48 16.39 -6.54
CA GLY A 38 7.32 16.81 -5.15
C GLY A 38 6.12 17.74 -4.89
N HIS A 39 5.45 18.27 -5.92
CA HIS A 39 4.41 19.29 -5.74
C HIS A 39 2.99 18.72 -5.63
N SER A 40 2.22 19.24 -4.68
CA SER A 40 0.87 18.76 -4.34
C SER A 40 -0.19 18.97 -5.44
N ASP A 41 0.07 19.83 -6.43
CA ASP A 41 -0.80 20.10 -7.57
C ASP A 41 -0.79 19.00 -8.65
N LEU A 42 0.30 18.25 -8.76
CA LEU A 42 0.47 17.15 -9.72
C LEU A 42 0.33 15.82 -9.00
N LYS A 43 -0.87 15.57 -8.46
CA LYS A 43 -1.16 14.35 -7.71
C LYS A 43 -0.89 13.10 -8.54
N ALA A 44 0.11 12.33 -8.14
CA ALA A 44 0.39 11.02 -8.71
C ALA A 44 -0.83 10.09 -8.56
N ARG A 45 -1.04 9.21 -9.53
CA ARG A 45 -1.91 8.03 -9.37
C ARG A 45 -1.24 6.79 -9.96
N THR A 46 -1.41 5.66 -9.30
CA THR A 46 -0.83 4.41 -9.74
C THR A 46 -1.54 3.85 -10.98
N CYS A 47 -0.76 3.56 -12.03
CA CYS A 47 -1.13 2.77 -13.20
C CYS A 47 -0.43 1.39 -13.17
N ILE A 48 -0.65 0.60 -14.21
CA ILE A 48 0.10 -0.64 -14.46
C ILE A 48 0.80 -0.51 -15.82
N TYR A 49 2.11 -0.72 -15.82
CA TYR A 49 2.96 -0.77 -17.01
C TYR A 49 3.77 -2.06 -16.98
N GLN A 50 3.60 -2.92 -17.98
CA GLN A 50 4.27 -4.24 -18.06
C GLN A 50 4.14 -5.07 -16.77
N GLY A 51 2.96 -5.04 -16.13
CA GLY A 51 2.68 -5.70 -14.84
C GLY A 51 3.21 -4.95 -13.60
N GLY A 52 4.23 -4.11 -13.76
CA GLY A 52 4.73 -3.23 -12.71
C GLY A 52 3.80 -2.06 -12.40
N ARG A 53 3.85 -1.56 -11.16
CA ARG A 53 3.17 -0.31 -10.75
C ARG A 53 4.06 0.89 -11.06
N LYS A 54 3.51 1.92 -11.70
CA LYS A 54 4.16 3.22 -11.94
C LYS A 54 3.16 4.35 -11.70
N ASP A 55 3.62 5.60 -11.63
CA ASP A 55 2.77 6.75 -11.34
C ASP A 55 2.48 7.57 -12.59
N ILE A 56 1.21 7.83 -12.89
CA ILE A 56 0.81 8.83 -13.87
C ILE A 56 0.65 10.21 -13.23
N PHE A 57 0.97 11.23 -14.00
CA PHE A 57 0.60 12.60 -13.70
C PHE A 57 -0.93 12.69 -13.79
N LYS A 58 -1.63 12.95 -12.68
CA LYS A 58 -3.08 13.13 -12.68
C LYS A 58 -3.45 14.48 -12.08
N GLY A 59 -3.86 15.42 -12.94
CA GLY A 59 -4.62 16.58 -12.49
C GLY A 59 -5.80 16.14 -11.62
N MET A 60 -6.07 16.85 -10.53
CA MET A 60 -7.25 16.56 -9.72
C MET A 60 -8.51 16.82 -10.56
N GLN A 61 -9.42 15.83 -10.57
CA GLN A 61 -10.62 15.69 -11.43
C GLN A 61 -10.39 15.16 -12.86
N PHE A 62 -11.46 14.65 -13.49
CA PHE A 62 -11.45 14.02 -14.82
C PHE A 62 -11.40 15.07 -15.94
N SER A 63 -10.28 15.75 -16.11
CA SER A 63 -10.08 16.72 -17.19
C SER A 63 -8.75 16.49 -17.91
N SER A 64 -8.78 16.70 -19.22
CA SER A 64 -7.74 16.35 -20.20
C SER A 64 -6.54 17.30 -20.18
N HIS A 65 -6.18 17.92 -19.05
CA HIS A 65 -5.31 19.10 -19.02
C HIS A 65 -4.16 18.93 -18.03
N ILE A 66 -3.39 17.87 -18.23
CA ILE A 66 -2.22 17.52 -17.40
C ILE A 66 -1.05 18.45 -17.70
N LEU A 67 -0.69 18.61 -18.97
CA LEU A 67 0.40 19.48 -19.40
C LEU A 67 0.11 20.94 -19.05
N LYS A 68 -1.11 21.46 -19.31
CA LYS A 68 -1.52 22.81 -18.86
C LYS A 68 -1.23 23.07 -17.37
N ARG A 69 -1.38 22.05 -16.52
CA ARG A 69 -1.16 22.14 -15.06
C ARG A 69 0.32 22.05 -14.69
N ALA A 70 1.11 21.24 -15.41
CA ALA A 70 2.56 21.18 -15.27
C ALA A 70 3.23 22.49 -15.70
N LEU A 71 2.88 23.00 -16.89
CA LEU A 71 3.40 24.28 -17.42
C LEU A 71 3.02 25.46 -16.51
N ARG A 72 1.77 25.52 -16.02
CA ARG A 72 1.35 26.51 -15.01
C ARG A 72 2.17 26.44 -13.72
N LEU A 73 2.62 25.26 -13.31
CA LEU A 73 3.47 25.14 -12.14
C LEU A 73 4.91 25.61 -12.42
N LEU A 74 5.44 25.39 -13.63
CA LEU A 74 6.72 25.95 -14.08
C LEU A 74 6.69 27.48 -14.18
N GLU A 75 5.54 28.06 -14.57
CA GLU A 75 5.27 29.51 -14.56
C GLU A 75 5.04 30.08 -13.14
N SER A 76 4.88 29.23 -12.12
CA SER A 76 4.43 29.67 -10.80
C SER A 76 5.53 30.35 -9.97
N PRO A 77 5.17 31.23 -9.00
CA PRO A 77 6.13 31.75 -8.03
C PRO A 77 6.74 30.67 -7.11
N ALA A 78 6.20 29.44 -7.10
CA ALA A 78 6.86 28.31 -6.44
C ALA A 78 8.07 27.80 -7.24
N TYR A 79 8.03 27.85 -8.57
CA TYR A 79 9.18 27.51 -9.42
C TYR A 79 10.30 28.54 -9.27
N ALA A 80 9.98 29.85 -9.32
CA ALA A 80 10.97 30.91 -9.09
C ALA A 80 11.68 30.77 -7.72
N LYS A 81 10.93 30.41 -6.66
CA LYS A 81 11.48 30.12 -5.33
C LYS A 81 12.31 28.83 -5.26
N ALA A 82 12.05 27.86 -6.12
CA ALA A 82 12.87 26.66 -6.25
C ALA A 82 14.16 26.95 -7.04
N GLN A 83 14.06 27.73 -8.13
CA GLN A 83 15.18 28.16 -8.96
C GLN A 83 16.21 28.95 -8.14
N ALA A 84 15.75 29.91 -7.32
CA ALA A 84 16.60 30.68 -6.42
C ALA A 84 17.35 29.83 -5.36
N LYS A 85 16.95 28.56 -5.16
CA LYS A 85 17.63 27.60 -4.28
C LYS A 85 18.45 26.55 -5.02
N ASN A 86 18.29 26.42 -6.34
CA ASN A 86 18.86 25.32 -7.11
C ASN A 86 19.22 25.80 -8.53
N PRO A 87 20.49 26.22 -8.76
CA PRO A 87 20.95 26.76 -10.05
C PRO A 87 20.80 25.82 -11.25
N ALA A 88 20.58 24.52 -11.03
CA ALA A 88 20.27 23.56 -12.08
C ALA A 88 18.85 23.68 -12.66
N LEU A 89 17.98 24.53 -12.13
CA LEU A 89 16.68 24.82 -12.74
C LEU A 89 16.82 25.95 -13.79
N PRO A 90 16.41 25.73 -15.06
CA PRO A 90 16.44 26.77 -16.07
C PRO A 90 15.55 27.96 -15.68
N LYS A 91 15.86 29.14 -16.20
CA LYS A 91 15.01 30.31 -16.03
C LYS A 91 13.80 30.18 -16.95
N ILE A 92 12.60 30.37 -16.41
CA ILE A 92 11.34 30.32 -17.14
C ILE A 92 10.62 31.66 -16.92
N THR A 93 10.33 32.34 -18.01
CA THR A 93 9.65 33.64 -18.09
C THR A 93 8.52 33.66 -19.13
N SER A 94 8.64 32.87 -20.19
CA SER A 94 7.61 32.65 -21.22
C SER A 94 6.98 31.25 -21.16
N ARG A 95 5.80 31.11 -21.76
CA ARG A 95 5.10 29.84 -21.98
C ARG A 95 5.96 28.86 -22.80
N ASP A 96 6.64 29.35 -23.82
CA ASP A 96 7.42 28.52 -24.74
C ASP A 96 8.70 27.98 -24.07
N GLU A 97 9.29 28.78 -23.16
CA GLU A 97 10.38 28.34 -22.29
C GLU A 97 9.91 27.24 -21.33
N ALA A 98 8.67 27.32 -20.82
CA ALA A 98 8.08 26.26 -20.00
C ALA A 98 7.84 24.97 -20.81
N VAL A 99 7.41 25.07 -22.08
CA VAL A 99 7.27 23.93 -23.00
C VAL A 99 8.63 23.30 -23.31
N HIS A 100 9.65 24.11 -23.58
CA HIS A 100 11.02 23.64 -23.79
C HIS A 100 11.59 22.97 -22.53
N ALA A 101 11.38 23.57 -21.34
CA ALA A 101 11.76 22.98 -20.05
C ALA A 101 11.07 21.63 -19.81
N PHE A 102 9.79 21.50 -20.16
CA PHE A 102 9.07 20.23 -20.08
C PHE A 102 9.61 19.18 -21.08
N ALA A 103 10.02 19.59 -22.29
CA ALA A 103 10.54 18.71 -23.33
C ALA A 103 11.80 17.92 -22.94
N HIS A 104 12.57 18.42 -21.96
CA HIS A 104 13.69 17.66 -21.38
C HIS A 104 13.25 16.37 -20.70
N LEU A 105 12.03 16.29 -20.16
CA LEU A 105 11.55 15.12 -19.41
C LEU A 105 11.35 13.85 -20.27
N PRO A 106 10.66 13.88 -21.43
CA PRO A 106 10.60 12.74 -22.32
C PRO A 106 11.93 12.49 -23.03
N ARG A 107 12.69 13.53 -23.38
CA ARG A 107 14.01 13.40 -24.01
C ARG A 107 15.04 12.70 -23.12
N SER A 108 14.88 12.79 -21.80
CA SER A 108 15.72 12.12 -20.79
C SER A 108 15.08 10.88 -20.16
N LEU A 109 13.97 10.39 -20.73
CA LEU A 109 13.20 9.22 -20.27
C LEU A 109 12.66 9.32 -18.83
N LEU A 110 12.65 10.50 -18.21
CA LEU A 110 12.19 10.71 -16.83
C LEU A 110 10.65 10.69 -16.72
N ALA A 111 9.96 11.21 -17.73
CA ALA A 111 8.52 11.11 -17.89
C ALA A 111 8.14 10.95 -19.37
N LEU A 112 7.38 9.91 -19.70
CA LEU A 112 7.06 9.54 -21.09
C LEU A 112 5.56 9.66 -21.36
N ARG A 113 5.20 10.07 -22.59
CA ARG A 113 3.84 10.00 -23.14
C ARG A 113 3.35 8.56 -23.09
N ILE A 114 2.11 8.39 -22.63
CA ILE A 114 1.45 7.09 -22.52
C ILE A 114 0.07 7.10 -23.19
N ALA A 115 -0.27 5.97 -23.79
CA ALA A 115 -1.63 5.63 -24.19
C ALA A 115 -2.27 4.73 -23.11
N LYS A 116 -3.57 4.92 -22.86
CA LYS A 116 -4.40 3.95 -22.13
C LYS A 116 -4.59 2.72 -23.02
N ILE A 117 -4.35 1.53 -22.50
CA ILE A 117 -4.73 0.28 -23.19
C ILE A 117 -6.24 0.08 -22.98
N GLU A 118 -6.97 -0.07 -24.08
CA GLU A 118 -8.40 -0.37 -24.11
C GLU A 118 -8.54 -1.88 -24.34
N GLU A 119 -8.71 -2.65 -23.26
CA GLU A 119 -8.83 -4.11 -23.32
C GLU A 119 -10.24 -4.54 -23.74
N GLU A 120 -10.58 -4.30 -25.01
CA GLU A 120 -11.79 -4.84 -25.65
C GLU A 120 -11.62 -6.36 -25.88
N GLY A 121 -11.95 -7.14 -24.85
CA GLY A 121 -11.93 -8.59 -24.93
C GLY A 121 -12.83 -9.25 -23.87
N PRO A 122 -13.50 -10.38 -24.21
CA PRO A 122 -14.49 -11.05 -23.35
C PRO A 122 -13.88 -11.75 -22.12
N LYS A 123 -12.57 -11.61 -21.89
CA LYS A 123 -11.83 -12.14 -20.72
C LYS A 123 -10.91 -11.10 -20.08
N SER A 124 -11.26 -9.80 -20.17
CA SER A 124 -10.52 -8.74 -19.47
C SER A 124 -10.55 -8.98 -17.94
N PRO A 125 -9.39 -8.92 -17.25
CA PRO A 125 -9.33 -9.14 -15.81
C PRO A 125 -10.06 -8.04 -15.04
N LYS A 126 -10.66 -8.38 -13.88
CA LYS A 126 -11.52 -7.49 -13.09
C LYS A 126 -10.80 -6.20 -12.66
N ARG A 127 -10.95 -5.14 -13.46
CA ARG A 127 -10.23 -3.86 -13.33
C ARG A 127 -10.56 -3.16 -12.01
N VAL A 128 -9.52 -2.86 -11.23
CA VAL A 128 -9.63 -2.02 -10.03
C VAL A 128 -9.98 -0.59 -10.43
N LYS A 129 -11.08 -0.04 -9.89
CA LYS A 129 -11.63 1.27 -10.26
C LYS A 129 -10.61 2.39 -10.00
N GLY A 130 -10.06 2.93 -11.08
CA GLY A 130 -9.08 4.02 -11.06
C GLY A 130 -7.66 3.61 -11.43
N GLN A 131 -7.35 2.31 -11.46
CA GLN A 131 -6.08 1.79 -11.98
C GLN A 131 -6.21 1.50 -13.49
N TRP A 132 -5.22 1.92 -14.26
CA TRP A 132 -5.23 1.92 -15.72
C TRP A 132 -4.03 1.12 -16.23
N ASN A 133 -4.25 0.20 -17.16
CA ASN A 133 -3.18 -0.46 -17.91
C ASN A 133 -2.73 0.51 -19.02
N ILE A 134 -1.41 0.71 -19.15
CA ILE A 134 -0.84 1.74 -20.03
C ILE A 134 0.27 1.17 -20.92
N LYS A 135 0.42 1.78 -22.10
CA LYS A 135 1.52 1.57 -23.04
C LYS A 135 2.28 2.89 -23.19
N VAL A 136 3.61 2.83 -23.31
CA VAL A 136 4.41 4.00 -23.73
C VAL A 136 4.28 4.16 -25.23
N GLU A 137 3.99 5.38 -25.68
CA GLU A 137 3.88 5.68 -27.10
C GLU A 137 5.26 6.01 -27.69
N PRO A 138 5.68 5.46 -28.84
CA PRO A 138 6.98 5.80 -29.43
C PRO A 138 7.09 7.28 -29.81
N GLN A 139 5.97 7.88 -30.24
CA GLN A 139 5.90 9.27 -30.70
C GLN A 139 5.74 10.22 -29.50
N GLN A 140 6.85 10.73 -28.97
CA GLN A 140 6.89 11.58 -27.76
C GLN A 140 6.53 13.07 -28.04
N GLU A 141 5.31 13.31 -28.53
CA GLU A 141 4.76 14.65 -28.75
C GLU A 141 4.37 15.35 -27.43
N ILE A 142 4.26 16.67 -27.50
CA ILE A 142 3.89 17.55 -26.38
C ILE A 142 2.60 18.29 -26.75
N HIS A 143 1.46 17.75 -26.31
CA HIS A 143 0.14 18.35 -26.47
C HIS A 143 -0.63 18.34 -25.15
N ASP A 144 -1.54 19.30 -24.99
CA ASP A 144 -2.19 19.55 -23.71
C ASP A 144 -3.04 18.38 -23.18
N ASP A 145 -3.58 17.60 -24.11
CA ASP A 145 -4.50 16.47 -23.90
C ASP A 145 -3.82 15.11 -23.71
N LEU A 146 -2.49 15.08 -23.65
CA LEU A 146 -1.73 13.85 -23.49
C LEU A 146 -1.45 13.48 -22.03
N TYR A 147 -1.45 12.17 -21.78
CA TYR A 147 -1.11 11.57 -20.50
C TYR A 147 0.39 11.25 -20.45
N TYR A 148 1.00 11.45 -19.29
CA TYR A 148 2.40 11.12 -19.02
C TYR A 148 2.52 10.21 -17.80
N ALA A 149 3.52 9.31 -17.82
CA ALA A 149 3.91 8.48 -16.67
C ALA A 149 5.32 8.82 -16.20
N TRP A 150 5.51 8.86 -14.88
CA TRP A 150 6.81 8.96 -14.24
C TRP A 150 7.57 7.63 -14.32
N PHE A 151 8.73 7.68 -14.95
CA PHE A 151 9.76 6.64 -14.84
C PHE A 151 10.85 7.07 -13.84
N TYR A 152 10.96 8.37 -13.56
CA TYR A 152 11.83 8.90 -12.51
C TYR A 152 11.38 8.50 -11.10
N GLU A 153 12.30 7.90 -10.34
CA GLU A 153 12.17 7.58 -8.93
C GLU A 153 13.14 8.46 -8.12
N PRO A 154 12.64 9.47 -7.37
CA PRO A 154 13.50 10.37 -6.61
C PRO A 154 14.11 9.61 -5.43
N LYS A 155 15.42 9.81 -5.19
CA LYS A 155 16.14 9.17 -4.08
C LYS A 155 15.56 9.62 -2.75
N THR A 156 14.75 8.76 -2.11
CA THR A 156 14.20 9.09 -0.79
C THR A 156 15.27 8.92 0.30
N TRP A 157 15.24 9.83 1.28
CA TRP A 157 16.09 9.71 2.46
C TRP A 157 15.73 8.47 3.30
N THR A 158 14.47 8.04 3.30
CA THR A 158 14.03 6.82 3.99
C THR A 158 14.64 5.57 3.38
N GLN A 159 14.58 5.37 2.05
CA GLN A 159 15.27 4.25 1.40
C GLN A 159 16.78 4.27 1.68
N THR A 160 17.40 5.45 1.61
CA THR A 160 18.84 5.62 1.87
C THR A 160 19.19 5.22 3.31
N LEU A 161 18.42 5.70 4.29
CA LEU A 161 18.61 5.41 5.71
C LEU A 161 18.32 3.93 6.03
N SER A 162 17.30 3.31 5.42
CA SER A 162 17.02 1.88 5.57
C SER A 162 18.16 1.01 5.03
N SER A 163 18.74 1.34 3.88
CA SER A 163 19.90 0.61 3.34
C SER A 163 21.13 0.75 4.23
N VAL A 164 21.42 1.96 4.73
CA VAL A 164 22.53 2.19 5.67
C VAL A 164 22.27 1.48 7.02
N GLY A 165 21.05 1.53 7.53
CA GLY A 165 20.65 0.85 8.77
C GLY A 165 20.74 -0.67 8.68
N LEU A 166 20.37 -1.26 7.53
CA LEU A 166 20.55 -2.69 7.26
C LEU A 166 22.04 -3.08 7.28
N VAL A 167 22.89 -2.30 6.63
CA VAL A 167 24.36 -2.52 6.61
C VAL A 167 24.92 -2.42 8.04
N ILE A 168 24.55 -1.39 8.81
CA ILE A 168 24.97 -1.23 10.20
C ILE A 168 24.50 -2.43 11.05
N ALA A 169 23.24 -2.85 10.95
CA ALA A 169 22.72 -3.99 11.70
C ALA A 169 23.47 -5.30 11.40
N LEU A 170 23.80 -5.56 10.12
CA LEU A 170 24.61 -6.70 9.72
C LEU A 170 26.04 -6.62 10.28
N PHE A 171 26.69 -5.47 10.20
CA PHE A 171 28.01 -5.25 10.84
C PHE A 171 27.95 -5.46 12.36
N THR A 172 26.93 -4.93 13.04
CA THR A 172 26.73 -5.10 14.48
C THR A 172 26.62 -6.57 14.87
N ILE A 173 25.90 -7.39 14.10
CA ILE A 173 25.79 -8.84 14.31
C ILE A 173 27.12 -9.56 14.02
N VAL A 174 27.77 -9.28 12.89
CA VAL A 174 29.05 -9.92 12.52
C VAL A 174 30.16 -9.59 13.53
N LEU A 175 30.14 -8.40 14.11
CA LEU A 175 31.10 -7.95 15.13
C LEU A 175 30.79 -8.46 16.55
N PHE A 176 29.76 -9.29 16.75
CA PHE A 176 29.42 -9.88 18.07
C PHE A 176 30.62 -10.49 18.84
N PRO A 177 31.61 -11.16 18.21
CA PRO A 177 32.79 -11.65 18.92
C PRO A 177 33.65 -10.54 19.55
N LEU A 178 33.64 -9.32 19.00
CA LEU A 178 34.39 -8.16 19.50
C LEU A 178 33.61 -7.37 20.57
N TRP A 179 32.36 -7.71 20.87
CA TRP A 179 31.55 -6.94 21.83
C TRP A 179 32.14 -7.01 23.26
N PRO A 180 32.03 -5.92 24.04
CA PRO A 180 32.35 -5.93 25.47
C PRO A 180 31.65 -7.09 26.22
N PRO A 181 32.31 -7.75 27.18
CA PRO A 181 31.74 -8.89 27.91
C PRO A 181 30.36 -8.60 28.52
N MET A 182 30.14 -7.37 29.01
CA MET A 182 28.87 -6.93 29.59
C MET A 182 27.69 -6.98 28.60
N LEU A 183 27.91 -6.65 27.32
CA LEU A 183 26.86 -6.73 26.30
C LEU A 183 26.58 -8.18 25.89
N ARG A 184 27.61 -9.03 25.79
CA ARG A 184 27.44 -10.47 25.54
C ARG A 184 26.67 -11.15 26.67
N LEU A 185 26.95 -10.79 27.92
CA LEU A 185 26.20 -11.23 29.10
C LEU A 185 24.74 -10.72 29.06
N GLY A 186 24.51 -9.46 28.66
CA GLY A 186 23.17 -8.91 28.45
C GLY A 186 22.35 -9.67 27.40
N VAL A 187 22.97 -10.03 26.26
CA VAL A 187 22.32 -10.86 25.22
C VAL A 187 22.02 -12.27 25.75
N TRP A 188 22.89 -12.85 26.58
CA TRP A 188 22.63 -14.15 27.21
C TRP A 188 21.43 -14.10 28.16
N TYR A 189 21.36 -13.10 29.05
CA TYR A 189 20.21 -12.91 29.93
C TYR A 189 18.92 -12.62 29.16
N LEU A 190 18.98 -11.82 28.09
CA LEU A 190 17.81 -11.55 27.24
C LEU A 190 17.32 -12.82 26.53
N SER A 191 18.23 -13.65 26.02
CA SER A 191 17.92 -14.93 25.40
C SER A 191 17.27 -15.90 26.39
N MET A 192 17.85 -16.04 27.60
CA MET A 192 17.27 -16.86 28.67
C MET A 192 15.92 -16.33 29.16
N GLY A 193 15.74 -15.00 29.21
CA GLY A 193 14.46 -14.37 29.53
C GLY A 193 13.39 -14.63 28.47
N MET A 194 13.73 -14.54 27.19
CA MET A 194 12.82 -14.91 26.09
C MET A 194 12.48 -16.40 26.11
N LEU A 195 13.47 -17.28 26.34
CA LEU A 195 13.24 -18.72 26.45
C LEU A 195 12.34 -19.06 27.65
N GLY A 196 12.52 -18.39 28.79
CA GLY A 196 11.65 -18.49 29.96
C GLY A 196 10.23 -18.01 29.69
N LEU A 197 10.05 -16.90 28.96
CA LEU A 197 8.74 -16.38 28.55
C LEU A 197 8.01 -17.35 27.60
N ILE A 198 8.72 -17.93 26.63
CA ILE A 198 8.19 -18.97 25.72
C ILE A 198 7.82 -20.23 26.52
N GLY A 199 8.68 -20.66 27.46
CA GLY A 199 8.41 -21.79 28.35
C GLY A 199 7.16 -21.58 29.22
N LEU A 200 7.01 -20.39 29.82
CA LEU A 200 5.82 -20.00 30.58
C LEU A 200 4.55 -20.03 29.72
N PHE A 201 4.62 -19.55 28.48
CA PHE A 201 3.50 -19.57 27.54
C PHE A 201 3.10 -21.01 27.15
N MET A 202 4.08 -21.90 26.96
CA MET A 202 3.84 -23.33 26.74
C MET A 202 3.21 -24.01 27.97
N ILE A 203 3.73 -23.73 29.19
CA ILE A 203 3.17 -24.26 30.45
C ILE A 203 1.70 -23.80 30.62
N MET A 204 1.40 -22.52 30.38
CA MET A 204 0.03 -22.00 30.43
C MET A 204 -0.88 -22.65 29.38
N SER A 205 -0.35 -22.97 28.20
CA SER A 205 -1.08 -23.65 27.12
C SER A 205 -1.41 -25.11 27.48
N VAL A 206 -0.46 -25.83 28.09
CA VAL A 206 -0.66 -27.20 28.59
C VAL A 206 -1.64 -27.21 29.79
N PHE A 207 -1.50 -26.26 30.72
CA PHE A 207 -2.41 -26.11 31.86
C PHE A 207 -3.85 -25.86 31.42
N ARG A 208 -4.06 -24.96 30.44
CA ARG A 208 -5.35 -24.73 29.77
C ARG A 208 -5.94 -26.02 29.19
N LEU A 209 -5.13 -26.85 28.53
CA LEU A 209 -5.59 -28.12 27.95
C LEU A 209 -6.01 -29.12 29.05
N ILE A 210 -5.21 -29.26 30.10
CA ILE A 210 -5.51 -30.16 31.24
C ILE A 210 -6.80 -29.71 31.94
N LEU A 211 -6.96 -28.41 32.23
CA LEU A 211 -8.19 -27.86 32.79
C LEU A 211 -9.40 -28.14 31.89
N PHE A 212 -9.29 -27.96 30.58
CA PHE A 212 -10.38 -28.23 29.65
C PHE A 212 -10.76 -29.72 29.65
N LEU A 213 -9.79 -30.64 29.61
CA LEU A 213 -10.06 -32.08 29.65
C LEU A 213 -10.76 -32.50 30.97
N VAL A 214 -10.24 -32.06 32.11
CA VAL A 214 -10.83 -32.38 33.43
C VAL A 214 -12.23 -31.81 33.55
N THR A 215 -12.43 -30.53 33.19
CA THR A 215 -13.75 -29.90 33.29
C THR A 215 -14.74 -30.39 32.24
N MET A 216 -14.31 -30.83 31.05
CA MET A 216 -15.22 -31.44 30.08
C MET A 216 -15.83 -32.76 30.58
N VAL A 217 -15.06 -33.53 31.37
CA VAL A 217 -15.54 -34.79 31.99
C VAL A 217 -16.38 -34.52 33.25
N ALA A 218 -15.96 -33.60 34.11
CA ALA A 218 -16.63 -33.36 35.40
C ALA A 218 -17.81 -32.36 35.33
N LEU A 219 -17.76 -31.37 34.44
CA LEU A 219 -18.65 -30.21 34.38
C LEU A 219 -18.90 -29.79 32.92
N SER A 220 -19.61 -30.63 32.16
CA SER A 220 -19.97 -30.31 30.77
C SER A 220 -20.89 -29.08 30.70
N PRO A 221 -20.64 -28.08 29.83
CA PRO A 221 -19.54 -28.00 28.84
C PRO A 221 -18.22 -27.53 29.47
N GLY A 222 -17.08 -28.10 29.08
CA GLY A 222 -15.78 -27.80 29.69
C GLY A 222 -15.37 -26.31 29.69
N ILE A 223 -14.59 -25.93 30.70
CA ILE A 223 -14.05 -24.57 30.88
C ILE A 223 -12.80 -24.37 30.03
N TRP A 224 -12.74 -23.23 29.35
CA TRP A 224 -11.67 -22.87 28.44
C TRP A 224 -10.94 -21.61 28.95
N LEU A 225 -9.72 -21.80 29.47
CA LEU A 225 -8.90 -20.72 30.03
C LEU A 225 -8.29 -19.84 28.92
N TYR A 226 -8.27 -18.53 29.12
CA TYR A 226 -7.76 -17.51 28.19
C TYR A 226 -8.19 -17.72 26.73
N PRO A 227 -9.49 -17.70 26.38
CA PRO A 227 -9.97 -17.97 25.02
C PRO A 227 -9.13 -17.31 23.91
N ASN A 228 -8.82 -16.02 24.08
CA ASN A 228 -8.15 -15.18 23.11
C ASN A 228 -6.61 -15.36 23.01
N LEU A 229 -5.99 -16.26 23.78
CA LEU A 229 -4.51 -16.40 23.87
C LEU A 229 -3.81 -16.67 22.53
N PHE A 230 -4.54 -17.23 21.56
CA PHE A 230 -4.07 -17.60 20.22
C PHE A 230 -4.92 -16.96 19.10
N GLU A 231 -5.78 -15.99 19.43
CA GLU A 231 -6.56 -15.23 18.45
C GLU A 231 -5.76 -13.98 18.00
N ASP A 232 -6.08 -13.41 16.83
CA ASP A 232 -5.42 -12.23 16.25
C ASP A 232 -5.78 -10.92 16.98
N VAL A 233 -5.49 -10.86 18.30
CA VAL A 233 -5.72 -9.71 19.18
C VAL A 233 -4.43 -9.25 19.85
N GLY A 234 -4.39 -8.00 20.29
CA GLY A 234 -3.21 -7.45 20.99
C GLY A 234 -2.94 -8.13 22.32
N PHE A 235 -1.66 -8.30 22.68
CA PHE A 235 -1.18 -9.05 23.86
C PHE A 235 -2.02 -8.94 25.13
N PHE A 236 -2.44 -7.73 25.55
CA PHE A 236 -3.23 -7.53 26.77
C PHE A 236 -4.68 -8.06 26.68
N ASP A 237 -5.23 -8.15 25.48
CA ASP A 237 -6.57 -8.67 25.18
C ASP A 237 -6.54 -10.19 24.95
N SER A 238 -5.38 -10.75 24.57
CA SER A 238 -5.14 -12.20 24.53
C SER A 238 -5.38 -12.88 25.89
N PHE A 239 -5.18 -12.15 26.99
CA PHE A 239 -5.43 -12.60 28.37
C PHE A 239 -6.82 -12.23 28.93
N ARG A 240 -7.74 -11.70 28.12
CA ARG A 240 -9.08 -11.26 28.58
C ARG A 240 -10.19 -11.84 27.69
N PRO A 241 -11.30 -12.38 28.26
CA PRO A 241 -11.49 -12.72 29.67
C PRO A 241 -10.56 -13.86 30.13
N LEU A 242 -10.41 -14.03 31.45
CA LEU A 242 -9.55 -15.09 32.02
C LEU A 242 -10.04 -16.50 31.68
N TRP A 243 -11.36 -16.69 31.54
CA TRP A 243 -12.00 -17.97 31.26
C TRP A 243 -13.31 -17.78 30.49
N ALA A 244 -13.73 -18.81 29.75
CA ALA A 244 -15.04 -18.90 29.14
C ALA A 244 -15.53 -20.35 29.09
N TRP A 245 -16.85 -20.55 29.11
CA TRP A 245 -17.46 -21.86 28.85
C TRP A 245 -17.33 -22.24 27.37
N HIS A 246 -16.95 -23.49 27.06
CA HIS A 246 -16.78 -23.93 25.68
C HIS A 246 -18.12 -23.95 24.92
N LYS A 247 -18.27 -23.05 23.94
CA LYS A 247 -19.52 -22.86 23.19
C LYS A 247 -19.72 -24.00 22.18
N VAL A 248 -20.41 -25.06 22.61
CA VAL A 248 -20.89 -26.13 21.73
C VAL A 248 -21.67 -25.53 20.56
N LYS A 249 -21.12 -25.63 19.35
CA LYS A 249 -21.72 -25.09 18.12
C LYS A 249 -22.96 -25.92 17.75
N LYS A 250 -24.13 -25.53 18.27
CA LYS A 250 -25.42 -25.97 17.68
C LYS A 250 -25.40 -25.61 16.18
N PRO A 251 -25.70 -26.55 15.27
CA PRO A 251 -25.64 -26.27 13.84
C PRO A 251 -26.65 -25.19 13.47
N LYS A 252 -26.19 -24.16 12.74
CA LYS A 252 -27.04 -23.04 12.30
C LYS A 252 -27.96 -23.46 11.15
N VAL A 253 -29.05 -24.15 11.46
CA VAL A 253 -30.26 -24.07 10.62
C VAL A 253 -30.71 -22.60 10.64
N GLY A 254 -30.86 -22.02 9.45
CA GLY A 254 -30.84 -20.56 9.30
C GLY A 254 -32.12 -19.85 9.74
N LYS A 255 -31.95 -18.62 10.23
CA LYS A 255 -32.98 -17.57 10.12
C LYS A 255 -32.34 -16.19 9.99
N LYS A 256 -32.65 -15.49 8.89
CA LYS A 256 -32.75 -14.03 8.88
C LYS A 256 -34.02 -13.63 9.65
N GLU A 257 -34.12 -12.35 10.03
CA GLU A 257 -35.31 -11.72 10.66
C GLU A 257 -35.70 -12.33 12.02
N LYS A 258 -35.54 -11.61 13.14
CA LYS A 258 -36.12 -10.28 13.36
C LYS A 258 -35.16 -9.31 14.05
N ALA A 259 -35.37 -8.02 13.79
CA ALA A 259 -34.82 -6.91 14.56
C ALA A 259 -35.87 -6.35 15.54
N ALA A 260 -35.43 -5.43 16.41
CA ALA A 260 -36.23 -4.56 17.28
C ALA A 260 -37.07 -5.20 18.41
N ALA A 261 -36.46 -5.30 19.59
CA ALA A 261 -37.02 -4.83 20.86
C ALA A 261 -35.89 -4.56 21.87
N ALA A 262 -35.88 -3.41 22.55
CA ALA A 262 -34.85 -3.05 23.55
C ALA A 262 -35.34 -1.97 24.53
N PRO A 263 -34.81 -1.98 25.77
CA PRO A 263 -34.36 -0.79 26.52
C PRO A 263 -32.88 -0.99 26.98
N MET A 264 -32.09 -0.02 27.46
CA MET A 264 -32.17 1.43 27.72
C MET A 264 -30.72 2.01 27.49
N ASN A 265 -30.21 3.20 27.85
CA ASN A 265 -30.68 4.36 28.62
C ASN A 265 -29.96 5.68 28.19
N GLU A 266 -30.48 6.79 28.71
CA GLU A 266 -29.74 7.96 29.24
C GLU A 266 -29.35 9.18 28.36
N LYS A 267 -30.08 10.30 28.64
CA LYS A 267 -29.76 11.74 28.42
C LYS A 267 -29.57 12.19 26.95
N ARG A 268 -30.11 13.35 26.52
CA ARG A 268 -30.06 14.67 27.18
C ARG A 268 -31.07 15.72 26.63
N VAL A 269 -31.88 16.32 27.52
CA VAL A 269 -32.51 17.68 27.45
C VAL A 269 -33.71 17.90 26.44
N PRO A 270 -34.70 18.80 26.69
CA PRO A 270 -36.07 18.61 26.18
C PRO A 270 -36.86 19.82 25.55
N ARG A 271 -37.96 19.48 24.83
CA ARG A 271 -39.23 20.25 24.59
C ARG A 271 -39.15 21.56 23.74
N PRO A 272 -40.28 22.18 23.31
CA PRO A 272 -41.62 21.69 22.85
C PRO A 272 -41.76 21.80 21.30
N ALA A 273 -42.58 21.04 20.55
CA ALA A 273 -43.99 20.60 20.63
C ALA A 273 -44.98 21.49 19.81
N GLY A 274 -45.79 20.85 18.96
CA GLY A 274 -46.85 21.45 18.13
C GLY A 274 -47.93 20.40 17.76
N PRO A 275 -49.15 20.78 17.30
CA PRO A 275 -50.36 19.97 17.50
C PRO A 275 -50.63 18.83 16.47
N PRO A 276 -51.59 17.91 16.77
CA PRO A 276 -51.85 16.67 16.01
C PRO A 276 -52.81 16.84 14.79
N PRO A 277 -52.93 15.82 13.91
CA PRO A 277 -53.67 15.90 12.64
C PRO A 277 -55.20 15.70 12.76
N GLY A 278 -55.92 16.15 11.72
CA GLY A 278 -57.35 15.91 11.53
C GLY A 278 -57.70 14.51 10.98
N PRO A 279 -58.99 14.11 11.01
CA PRO A 279 -59.39 12.71 10.87
C PRO A 279 -59.66 12.22 9.44
N ARG A 280 -59.62 10.89 9.34
CA ARG A 280 -59.95 9.99 8.22
C ARG A 280 -61.33 10.24 7.59
N ILE A 281 -61.42 9.94 6.29
CA ILE A 281 -62.65 9.52 5.59
C ILE A 281 -62.41 8.08 5.08
N GLU A 282 -63.43 7.24 5.10
CA GLU A 282 -63.44 5.91 4.46
C GLU A 282 -64.07 6.00 3.07
N GLU A 283 -63.56 5.22 2.13
CA GLU A 283 -64.27 4.85 0.89
C GLU A 283 -63.94 3.38 0.60
N VAL A 284 -64.90 2.66 0.03
CA VAL A 284 -64.96 1.19 -0.07
C VAL A 284 -64.90 0.78 -1.54
N ASP A 285 -64.40 -0.43 -1.81
CA ASP A 285 -64.24 -1.02 -3.14
C ASP A 285 -65.57 -1.13 -3.93
N GLU A 286 -65.53 -0.92 -5.25
CA GLU A 286 -66.51 -1.43 -6.21
C GLU A 286 -65.80 -1.90 -7.51
N GLU A 287 -66.18 -3.11 -7.93
CA GLU A 287 -65.88 -3.85 -9.20
C GLU A 287 -64.42 -4.07 -9.66
#